data_AF-A0A662BIJ7-F1
#
_entry.id   AF-A0A662BIJ7-F1
#
_cell.length_a   1.000
_cell.length_b   1.000
_cell.length_c   1.000
_cell.angle_alpha   90.00
_cell.angle_beta   90.00
_cell.angle_gamma   90.00
#
_symmetry.space_group_name_H-M   'P 1'
#
loop_
_entity.id
_entity.type
_entity.pdbx_description
1 polymer ?
#
loop_
_entity_poly.entity_id
_entity_poly.type
_entity_poly.pdbx_seq_one_letter_code
_entity_poly.pdbx_strand_id
1 'polypeptide(L)'
;MKTIISSNTFFMGIITLILLVLLAWFVYHSISIKKAGKNKEQGIGKLKFLNSIGLLALVLGTLHQLISWYSIIHAIEEAGDITFNIILTALGNSMVPLIYGLSIYLLALILWLISNLLFNQKQQS
;
A
#
# COMPACT_ATOMS: atom_id res chain seq x y z
N MET A 1 14.57 6.78 19.96
CA MET A 1 13.40 7.57 19.46
C MET A 1 13.68 8.26 18.12
N LYS A 2 14.81 8.98 17.97
CA LYS A 2 15.22 9.63 16.70
C LYS A 2 15.29 8.65 15.50
N THR A 3 15.75 7.43 15.75
CA THR A 3 15.86 6.33 14.77
C THR A 3 14.49 5.84 14.26
N ILE A 4 13.49 5.72 15.13
CA ILE A 4 12.13 5.27 14.74
C ILE A 4 11.47 6.33 13.84
N ILE A 5 11.65 7.61 14.19
CA ILE A 5 11.08 8.74 13.41
C ILE A 5 11.75 8.82 12.03
N SER A 6 13.07 8.66 11.94
CA SER A 6 13.78 8.66 10.65
C SER A 6 13.41 7.47 9.77
N SER A 7 13.21 6.28 10.35
CA SER A 7 12.74 5.10 9.61
C SER A 7 11.34 5.32 9.05
N ASN A 8 10.45 5.92 9.82
CA ASN A 8 9.08 6.20 9.42
C ASN A 8 9.03 7.11 8.19
N THR A 9 9.83 8.18 8.16
CA THR A 9 9.92 9.11 7.02
C THR A 9 10.45 8.42 5.76
N PHE A 10 11.44 7.54 5.89
CA PHE A 10 12.00 6.82 4.74
C PHE A 10 10.97 5.88 4.10
N PHE A 11 10.26 5.10 4.91
CA PHE A 11 9.24 4.17 4.42
C PHE A 11 8.00 4.89 3.86
N MET A 12 7.59 6.01 4.47
CA MET A 12 6.57 6.89 3.89
C MET A 12 6.95 7.36 2.49
N GLY A 13 8.22 7.74 2.26
CA GLY A 13 8.71 8.10 0.93
C GLY A 13 8.52 6.98 -0.09
N ILE A 14 8.94 5.75 0.26
CA ILE A 14 8.79 4.57 -0.61
C ILE A 14 7.32 4.28 -0.91
N ILE A 15 6.46 4.26 0.10
CA ILE A 15 5.03 4.00 -0.06
C ILE A 15 4.36 5.07 -0.91
N THR A 16 4.76 6.34 -0.77
CA THR A 16 4.24 7.44 -1.58
C THR A 16 4.68 7.32 -3.04
N LEU A 17 5.91 6.87 -3.29
CA LEU A 17 6.41 6.62 -4.64
C LEU A 17 5.61 5.49 -5.32
N ILE A 18 5.27 4.44 -4.57
CA ILE A 18 4.40 3.35 -5.05
C ILE A 18 2.99 3.88 -5.34
N LEU A 19 2.44 4.75 -4.50
CA LEU A 19 1.16 5.42 -4.76
C LEU A 19 1.20 6.21 -6.07
N LEU A 20 2.27 6.96 -6.34
CA LEU A 20 2.44 7.69 -7.61
C LEU A 20 2.50 6.74 -8.81
N VAL A 21 3.22 5.62 -8.70
CA VAL A 21 3.26 4.60 -9.75
C VAL A 21 1.87 4.00 -9.98
N LEU A 22 1.12 3.71 -8.91
CA LEU A 22 -0.24 3.19 -9.02
C LEU A 22 -1.18 4.20 -9.72
N LEU A 23 -1.11 5.47 -9.33
CA LEU A 23 -1.90 6.54 -9.95
C LEU A 23 -1.52 6.75 -11.42
N ALA A 24 -0.23 6.78 -11.75
CA ALA A 24 0.25 6.90 -13.13
C ALA A 24 -0.23 5.72 -13.99
N TRP A 25 -0.13 4.50 -13.46
CA TRP A 25 -0.64 3.30 -14.12
C TRP A 25 -2.15 3.33 -14.32
N PHE A 26 -2.89 3.78 -13.30
CA PHE A 26 -4.34 3.92 -13.36
C PHE A 26 -4.78 4.95 -14.41
N VAL A 27 -4.15 6.14 -14.44
CA VAL A 27 -4.44 7.19 -15.43
C VAL A 27 -4.11 6.72 -16.84
N TYR A 28 -2.94 6.11 -17.04
CA TYR A 28 -2.54 5.55 -18.34
C TYR A 28 -3.55 4.51 -18.83
N HIS A 29 -3.97 3.59 -17.95
CA HIS A 29 -4.92 2.55 -18.31
C HIS A 29 -6.33 3.10 -18.56
N SER A 30 -6.78 4.10 -17.80
CA SER A 30 -8.08 4.76 -17.97
C SER A 30 -8.18 5.48 -19.33
N ILE A 31 -7.10 6.13 -19.77
CA ILE A 31 -7.02 6.75 -21.12
C ILE A 31 -6.93 5.67 -22.21
N SER A 32 -6.19 4.60 -21.98
CA SER A 32 -6.04 3.48 -22.92
C SER A 32 -7.37 2.73 -23.14
N ILE A 33 -8.20 2.55 -22.12
CA ILE A 33 -9.53 1.92 -22.24
C ILE A 33 -10.48 2.79 -23.05
N LYS A 34 -10.41 4.13 -22.91
CA LYS A 34 -11.23 5.06 -23.70
C LYS A 34 -10.85 5.09 -25.19
N LYS A 35 -9.57 4.84 -25.53
CA LYS A 35 -9.08 4.79 -26.91
C LYS A 35 -9.20 3.40 -27.57
N ALA A 36 -9.15 2.32 -26.79
CA ALA A 36 -9.23 0.96 -27.32
C ALA A 36 -10.70 0.52 -27.51
N GLY A 37 -11.25 0.83 -28.68
CA GLY A 37 -12.46 0.18 -29.15
C GLY A 37 -12.27 -1.35 -29.25
N LYS A 38 -13.21 -2.09 -28.66
CA LYS A 38 -13.58 -3.50 -28.94
C LYS A 38 -12.56 -4.65 -28.79
N ASN A 39 -11.34 -4.47 -28.26
CA ASN A 39 -10.49 -5.62 -27.84
C ASN A 39 -10.55 -5.84 -26.31
N LYS A 40 -11.70 -6.36 -25.84
CA LYS A 40 -12.07 -6.50 -24.42
C LYS A 40 -11.32 -7.60 -23.66
N GLU A 41 -10.77 -8.60 -24.33
CA GLU A 41 -10.14 -9.77 -23.67
C GLU A 41 -8.75 -9.47 -23.07
N GLN A 42 -8.02 -8.48 -23.61
CA GLN A 42 -6.71 -8.09 -23.06
C GLN A 42 -6.81 -7.14 -21.85
N GLY A 43 -8.00 -6.61 -21.52
CA GLY A 43 -8.20 -5.70 -20.40
C GLY A 43 -8.11 -6.40 -19.04
N ILE A 44 -8.68 -7.60 -18.93
CA ILE A 44 -8.83 -8.33 -17.67
C ILE A 44 -7.49 -8.84 -17.14
N GLY A 45 -6.57 -9.26 -18.03
CA GLY A 45 -5.21 -9.67 -17.66
C GLY A 45 -4.37 -8.50 -17.11
N LYS A 46 -4.57 -7.28 -17.61
CA LYS A 46 -3.85 -6.07 -17.16
C LYS A 46 -4.35 -5.53 -15.83
N LEU A 47 -5.60 -5.82 -15.46
CA LEU A 47 -6.18 -5.43 -14.16
C LEU A 47 -5.56 -6.17 -12.98
N LYS A 48 -4.98 -7.36 -13.18
CA LYS A 48 -4.21 -8.06 -12.12
C LYS A 48 -2.98 -7.27 -11.66
N PHE A 49 -2.43 -6.43 -12.53
CA PHE A 49 -1.25 -5.62 -12.20
C PHE A 49 -1.53 -4.55 -11.14
N LEU A 50 -2.75 -4.00 -11.10
CA LEU A 50 -3.19 -3.07 -10.05
C LEU A 50 -3.15 -3.73 -8.67
N ASN A 51 -3.65 -4.97 -8.58
CA ASN A 51 -3.62 -5.75 -7.34
C ASN A 51 -2.18 -6.06 -6.92
N SER A 52 -1.28 -6.36 -7.86
CA SER A 52 0.14 -6.60 -7.56
C SER A 52 0.86 -5.35 -7.02
N ILE A 53 0.58 -4.16 -7.58
CA ILE A 53 1.16 -2.91 -7.07
C ILE A 53 0.61 -2.60 -5.67
N GLY A 54 -0.71 -2.72 -5.47
CA GLY A 54 -1.32 -2.53 -4.16
C GLY A 54 -0.76 -3.52 -3.13
N LEU A 55 -0.59 -4.79 -3.52
CA LEU A 55 -0.01 -5.82 -2.66
C LEU A 55 1.43 -5.49 -2.28
N LEU A 56 2.23 -4.96 -3.20
CA LEU A 56 3.59 -4.50 -2.90
C LEU A 56 3.59 -3.39 -1.85
N ALA A 57 2.66 -2.42 -1.93
CA ALA A 57 2.52 -1.38 -0.91
C ALA A 57 2.18 -1.96 0.47
N LEU A 58 1.27 -2.94 0.53
CA LEU A 58 0.92 -3.64 1.77
C LEU A 58 2.12 -4.40 2.34
N VAL A 59 2.85 -5.15 1.51
CA VAL A 59 4.04 -5.92 1.91
C VAL A 59 5.12 -5.00 2.48
N LEU A 60 5.34 -3.83 1.88
CA LEU A 60 6.31 -2.87 2.40
C LEU A 60 5.85 -2.22 3.71
N GLY A 61 4.54 -1.95 3.85
CA GLY A 61 3.95 -1.50 5.11
C GLY A 61 4.10 -2.52 6.24
N THR A 62 3.88 -3.81 5.96
CA THR A 62 4.10 -4.88 6.96
C THR A 62 5.58 -5.10 7.27
N LEU A 63 6.48 -5.01 6.29
CA LEU A 63 7.93 -5.08 6.54
C LEU A 63 8.40 -3.94 7.47
N HIS A 64 7.95 -2.71 7.23
CA HIS A 64 8.23 -1.59 8.14
C HIS A 64 7.75 -1.87 9.56
N GLN A 65 6.56 -2.47 9.70
CA GLN A 65 5.97 -2.79 11.00
C GLN A 65 6.83 -3.77 11.78
N LEU A 66 7.33 -4.81 11.12
CA LEU A 66 8.21 -5.83 11.71
C LEU A 66 9.54 -5.23 12.16
N ILE A 67 10.16 -4.39 11.31
CA ILE A 67 11.42 -3.70 11.64
C ILE A 67 11.22 -2.75 12.83
N SER A 68 10.10 -2.01 12.84
CA SER A 68 9.79 -1.09 13.94
C SER A 68 9.55 -1.83 15.25
N TRP A 69 8.84 -2.95 15.24
CA TRP A 69 8.63 -3.76 16.43
C TRP A 69 9.94 -4.30 16.99
N TYR A 70 10.80 -4.84 16.12
CA TYR A 70 12.12 -5.28 16.51
C TYR A 70 12.93 -4.15 17.17
N SER A 71 12.93 -2.96 16.57
CA SER A 71 13.62 -1.80 17.14
C SER A 71 13.03 -1.32 18.47
N ILE A 72 11.71 -1.41 18.67
CA ILE A 72 11.06 -1.04 19.92
C ILE A 72 11.43 -2.02 21.03
N ILE A 73 11.39 -3.33 20.75
CA ILE A 73 11.76 -4.38 21.71
C ILE A 73 13.22 -4.22 22.13
N HIS A 74 14.14 -4.06 21.18
CA HIS A 74 15.56 -3.85 21.47
C HIS A 74 15.80 -2.59 22.31
N ALA A 75 15.08 -1.51 22.01
CA ALA A 75 15.19 -0.28 22.79
C ALA A 75 14.68 -0.46 24.24
N ILE A 76 13.64 -1.29 24.45
CA ILE A 76 13.15 -1.67 25.79
C ILE A 76 14.21 -2.45 26.56
N GLU A 77 14.87 -3.41 25.92
CA GLU A 77 15.92 -4.21 26.54
C GLU A 77 17.13 -3.36 26.95
N GLU A 78 17.54 -2.40 26.12
CA GLU A 78 18.71 -1.54 26.38
C GLU A 78 18.45 -0.44 27.42
N ALA A 79 17.26 0.17 27.43
CA ALA A 79 16.96 1.28 28.33
C ALA A 79 16.46 0.82 29.70
N GLY A 80 16.02 -0.43 29.83
CA GLY A 80 15.51 -1.02 31.07
C GLY A 80 14.18 -0.43 31.50
N ASP A 81 14.19 0.73 32.16
CA ASP A 81 13.02 1.34 32.78
C ASP A 81 12.32 2.32 31.83
N ILE A 82 11.51 1.77 30.91
CA ILE A 82 10.69 2.58 29.99
C ILE A 82 9.24 2.64 30.47
N THR A 83 8.72 3.86 30.62
CA THR A 83 7.30 4.06 30.92
C THR A 83 6.41 3.50 29.81
N PHE A 84 5.32 2.84 30.18
CA PHE A 84 4.32 2.30 29.24
C PHE A 84 3.83 3.32 28.20
N ASN A 85 3.72 4.60 28.56
CA ASN A 85 3.34 5.68 27.66
C ASN A 85 4.30 5.84 26.45
N ILE A 86 5.61 5.66 26.68
CA ILE A 86 6.63 5.78 25.62
C ILE A 86 6.50 4.61 24.63
N ILE A 87 6.24 3.40 25.15
CA ILE A 87 6.02 2.20 24.35
C ILE A 87 4.77 2.36 23.48
N LEU A 88 3.65 2.80 24.06
CA LEU A 88 2.41 3.07 23.33
C LEU A 88 2.61 4.11 22.23
N THR A 89 3.32 5.19 22.52
CA THR A 89 3.61 6.24 21.54
C THR A 89 4.46 5.71 20.39
N ALA A 90 5.49 4.91 20.68
CA ALA A 90 6.34 4.30 19.67
C ALA A 90 5.58 3.30 18.79
N LEU A 91 4.74 2.46 19.41
CA LEU A 91 3.86 1.52 18.70
C LEU A 91 2.87 2.25 17.81
N GLY A 92 2.16 3.25 18.34
CA GLY A 92 1.20 4.05 17.57
C GLY A 92 1.82 4.68 16.33
N ASN A 93 3.01 5.28 16.47
CA ASN A 93 3.72 5.89 15.34
C ASN A 93 4.22 4.86 14.32
N SER A 94 4.57 3.65 14.75
CA SER A 94 5.03 2.59 13.84
C SER A 94 3.94 2.06 12.91
N MET A 95 2.67 2.19 13.30
CA MET A 95 1.50 1.73 12.53
C MET A 95 1.20 2.57 11.30
N VAL A 96 1.71 3.81 11.25
CA VAL A 96 1.33 4.75 10.18
C VAL A 96 1.64 4.17 8.79
N PRO A 97 2.86 3.70 8.47
CA PRO A 97 3.16 3.14 7.14
C PRO A 97 2.35 1.88 6.81
N LEU A 98 2.01 1.06 7.81
CA LEU A 98 1.15 -0.10 7.61
C LEU A 98 -0.26 0.33 7.19
N ILE A 99 -0.84 1.32 7.87
CA ILE A 99 -2.16 1.88 7.53
C ILE A 99 -2.14 2.44 6.11
N TYR A 100 -1.11 3.21 5.74
CA TYR A 100 -0.96 3.73 4.38
C TYR A 100 -0.85 2.63 3.33
N GLY A 101 0.01 1.63 3.55
CA GLY A 101 0.16 0.48 2.63
C GLY A 101 -1.14 -0.31 2.46
N LEU A 102 -1.88 -0.50 3.56
CA LEU A 102 -3.20 -1.14 3.55
C LEU A 102 -4.24 -0.31 2.79
N SER A 103 -4.30 1.00 3.01
CA SER A 103 -5.20 1.89 2.28
C SER A 103 -4.96 1.83 0.77
N ILE A 104 -3.69 1.82 0.33
CA ILE A 104 -3.33 1.71 -1.08
C ILE A 104 -3.80 0.38 -1.67
N TYR A 105 -3.59 -0.72 -0.94
CA TYR A 105 -4.06 -2.03 -1.39
C TYR A 105 -5.59 -2.11 -1.48
N LEU A 106 -6.32 -1.56 -0.49
CA LEU A 106 -7.77 -1.49 -0.52
C LEU A 106 -8.28 -0.69 -1.72
N LEU A 107 -7.66 0.44 -2.03
CA LEU A 107 -7.98 1.22 -3.23
C LEU A 107 -7.75 0.40 -4.50
N ALA A 108 -6.63 -0.33 -4.60
CA ALA A 108 -6.35 -1.20 -5.74
C ALA A 108 -7.43 -2.28 -5.91
N LEU A 109 -7.85 -2.93 -4.82
CA LEU A 109 -8.91 -3.93 -4.82
C LEU A 109 -10.26 -3.35 -5.25
N ILE A 110 -10.63 -2.16 -4.76
CA ILE A 110 -11.89 -1.50 -5.13
C ILE A 110 -11.88 -1.15 -6.62
N LEU A 111 -10.79 -0.59 -7.13
CA LEU A 111 -10.64 -0.27 -8.56
C LEU A 111 -10.72 -1.52 -9.43
N TRP A 112 -10.09 -2.61 -9.01
CA TRP A 112 -10.17 -3.91 -9.68
C TRP A 112 -11.61 -4.45 -9.67
N LEU A 113 -12.29 -4.41 -8.53
CA LEU A 113 -13.66 -4.90 -8.37
C LEU A 113 -14.64 -4.14 -9.25
N ILE A 114 -14.60 -2.79 -9.21
CA ILE A 114 -15.46 -1.94 -10.04
C ILE A 114 -15.21 -2.21 -11.53
N SER A 115 -13.94 -2.32 -11.94
CA SER A 115 -13.61 -2.65 -13.33
C SER A 115 -14.20 -3.99 -13.73
N ASN A 116 -14.02 -5.03 -12.91
CA ASN A 116 -14.53 -6.37 -13.19
C ASN A 116 -16.07 -6.39 -13.32
N LEU A 117 -16.79 -5.68 -12.43
CA LEU A 117 -18.25 -5.58 -12.48
C LEU A 117 -18.74 -4.87 -13.76
N LEU A 118 -18.10 -3.76 -14.15
CA LEU A 118 -18.46 -3.02 -15.37
C LEU A 118 -18.15 -3.81 -16.65
N PHE A 119 -17.09 -4.63 -16.67
CA PHE A 119 -16.74 -5.45 -17.83
C PHE A 119 -17.63 -6.69 -17.96
N ASN A 120 -18.00 -7.35 -16.85
CA ASN A 120 -18.88 -8.52 -16.89
C ASN A 120 -20.30 -8.18 -17.40
N GLN A 121 -20.84 -7.00 -17.10
CA GLN A 121 -22.16 -6.62 -17.63
C GLN A 121 -22.18 -6.39 -19.14
N LYS A 122 -21.05 -6.06 -19.76
CA LYS A 122 -20.92 -5.82 -21.20
C LYS A 122 -20.67 -7.09 -22.04
N GLN A 123 -20.76 -8.29 -21.45
CA GLN A 123 -20.72 -9.57 -22.17
C GLN A 123 -22.08 -10.27 -22.26
N GLN A 124 -23.13 -9.80 -21.56
CA GLN A 124 -24.48 -10.38 -21.59
C GLN A 124 -25.52 -9.58 -22.40
N SER A 125 -25.09 -8.54 -23.12
CA SER A 125 -25.92 -7.78 -24.07
C SER A 125 -25.19 -7.64 -25.40
#